data_AF-A0A6C0KP52-F1
#
_entry.id   AF-A0A6C0KP52-F1
#
_cell.length_a   1.000
_cell.length_b   1.000
_cell.length_c   1.000
_cell.angle_alpha   90.00
_cell.angle_beta   90.00
_cell.angle_gamma   90.00
#
_symmetry.space_group_name_H-M   'P 1'
#
loop_
_entity.id
_entity.type
_entity.pdbx_description
1 polymer ?
#
loop_
_entity_poly.entity_id
_entity_poly.type
_entity_poly.pdbx_seq_one_letter_code
_entity_poly.pdbx_strand_id
1 'polypeptide(L)'
;ANAKANAKAKASPWFFWPRRPSFVEDLVAAGAPTTPWSERKAGAVFYGKTENKVQEKRRTTAEWQSACSEWVMVKGATEPYPFTQREYLENLTKARFGLCLAGYGLKCHREVECMSMGCVPLCAPEVDMDSYAIPPQEGVHYIRVKSPEEARSVVESMTEETWTKMSDACREWWRLSASCKGSFELTKRLIESHE
;
A
#
# COMPACT_ATOMS: atom_id res chain seq x y z
N ALA A 1 46.57 -1.51 -20.67
CA ALA A 1 45.99 -2.77 -20.15
C ALA A 1 44.69 -2.44 -19.39
N ASN A 2 43.57 -2.90 -19.94
CA ASN A 2 42.21 -3.06 -19.40
C ASN A 2 41.75 -2.20 -18.19
N ALA A 3 41.11 -1.07 -18.50
CA ALA A 3 40.02 -0.56 -17.68
C ALA A 3 38.79 -1.45 -17.90
N LYS A 4 38.52 -2.38 -16.99
CA LYS A 4 37.22 -3.08 -16.96
C LYS A 4 36.16 -2.04 -16.54
N ALA A 5 35.45 -1.50 -17.53
CA ALA A 5 34.18 -0.83 -17.29
C ALA A 5 33.26 -1.86 -16.63
N ASN A 6 33.00 -1.67 -15.33
CA ASN A 6 32.07 -2.50 -14.58
C ASN A 6 30.66 -2.09 -15.04
N ALA A 7 30.18 -2.68 -16.13
CA ALA A 7 28.83 -2.47 -16.63
C ALA A 7 27.86 -2.93 -15.54
N LYS A 8 27.34 -1.97 -14.78
CA LYS A 8 26.32 -2.21 -13.74
C LYS A 8 25.15 -2.90 -14.44
N ALA A 9 24.86 -4.14 -14.09
CA ALA A 9 23.72 -4.87 -14.64
C ALA A 9 22.47 -4.00 -14.48
N LYS A 10 21.72 -3.81 -15.59
CA LYS A 10 20.50 -3.01 -15.59
C LYS A 10 19.47 -3.78 -14.77
N ALA A 11 19.16 -3.30 -13.56
CA ALA A 11 18.15 -3.92 -12.72
C ALA A 11 16.76 -3.65 -13.31
N SER A 12 15.95 -4.70 -13.44
CA SER A 12 14.55 -4.59 -13.87
C SER A 12 13.61 -4.43 -12.67
N PRO A 13 12.51 -3.67 -12.81
CA PRO A 13 11.43 -3.67 -11.84
C PRO A 13 10.92 -5.08 -11.53
N TRP A 14 10.52 -5.31 -10.28
CA TRP A 14 9.97 -6.58 -9.81
C TRP A 14 8.67 -6.37 -9.03
N PHE A 15 8.00 -7.44 -8.62
CA PHE A 15 6.85 -7.35 -7.73
C PHE A 15 7.29 -7.01 -6.29
N PHE A 16 6.34 -6.52 -5.49
CA PHE A 16 6.53 -6.24 -4.07
C PHE A 16 5.44 -6.97 -3.27
N TRP A 17 5.78 -7.50 -2.10
CA TRP A 17 4.89 -8.37 -1.32
C TRP A 17 4.42 -7.68 -0.03
N PRO A 18 3.23 -8.01 0.52
CA PRO A 18 2.84 -7.53 1.83
C PRO A 18 3.75 -8.14 2.90
N ARG A 19 3.74 -7.59 4.11
CA ARG A 19 4.66 -8.01 5.17
C ARG A 19 4.41 -9.45 5.63
N ARG A 20 3.16 -9.89 5.62
CA ARG A 20 2.72 -11.24 5.98
C ARG A 20 1.78 -11.83 4.90
N PRO A 21 2.32 -12.34 3.79
CA PRO A 21 1.52 -12.81 2.66
C PRO A 21 0.51 -13.90 3.03
N SER A 22 0.87 -14.83 3.93
CA SER A 22 -0.05 -15.89 4.36
C SER A 22 -1.33 -15.35 5.00
N PHE A 23 -1.24 -14.32 5.85
CA PHE A 23 -2.42 -13.73 6.47
C PHE A 23 -3.30 -12.98 5.46
N VAL A 24 -2.66 -12.34 4.47
CA VAL A 24 -3.39 -11.68 3.38
C VAL A 24 -4.16 -12.71 2.56
N GLU A 25 -3.53 -13.81 2.16
CA GLU A 25 -4.19 -14.91 1.42
C GLU A 25 -5.36 -15.51 2.22
N ASP A 26 -5.16 -15.80 3.50
CA ASP A 26 -6.22 -16.35 4.36
C ASP A 26 -7.44 -15.42 4.42
N LEU A 27 -7.21 -14.11 4.61
CA LEU A 27 -8.28 -13.12 4.71
C LEU A 27 -8.98 -12.90 3.37
N VAL A 28 -8.24 -12.90 2.26
CA VAL A 28 -8.82 -12.82 0.91
C VAL A 28 -9.68 -14.06 0.62
N ALA A 29 -9.19 -15.25 0.95
CA ALA A 29 -9.93 -16.51 0.77
C ALA A 29 -11.21 -16.55 1.63
N ALA A 30 -11.19 -15.91 2.80
CA ALA A 30 -12.36 -15.73 3.65
C ALA A 30 -13.33 -14.64 3.16
N GLY A 31 -13.01 -13.92 2.08
CA GLY A 31 -13.83 -12.85 1.53
C GLY A 31 -13.75 -11.51 2.28
N ALA A 32 -12.84 -11.36 3.24
CA ALA A 32 -12.73 -10.14 4.04
C ALA A 32 -12.57 -8.84 3.20
N PRO A 33 -11.87 -8.83 2.05
CA PRO A 33 -11.74 -7.62 1.23
C PRO A 33 -13.01 -7.17 0.51
N THR A 34 -14.04 -8.01 0.41
CA THR A 34 -15.27 -7.70 -0.35
C THR A 34 -16.30 -6.91 0.47
N THR A 35 -15.94 -6.46 1.68
CA THR A 35 -16.76 -5.57 2.51
C THR A 35 -17.19 -4.34 1.71
N PRO A 36 -18.51 -4.08 1.56
CA PRO A 36 -19.03 -2.99 0.76
C PRO A 36 -18.78 -1.62 1.42
N TRP A 37 -18.89 -0.56 0.62
CA TRP A 37 -18.70 0.83 1.07
C TRP A 37 -19.52 1.19 2.31
N SER A 38 -20.76 0.74 2.37
CA SER A 38 -21.69 1.02 3.48
C SER A 38 -21.24 0.42 4.81
N GLU A 39 -20.45 -0.65 4.80
CA GLU A 39 -19.91 -1.32 5.99
C GLU A 39 -18.52 -0.78 6.38
N ARG A 40 -17.82 -0.11 5.46
CA ARG A 40 -16.54 0.56 5.72
C ARG A 40 -16.76 1.90 6.42
N LYS A 41 -16.80 1.85 7.76
CA LYS A 41 -17.12 3.00 8.62
C LYS A 41 -15.96 3.98 8.80
N ALA A 42 -14.73 3.51 8.74
CA ALA A 42 -13.56 4.39 8.82
C ALA A 42 -13.31 5.06 7.46
N GLY A 43 -12.98 6.36 7.49
CA GLY A 43 -12.65 7.14 6.31
C GLY A 43 -11.26 6.78 5.79
N ALA A 44 -10.27 7.64 6.06
CA ALA A 44 -8.86 7.30 5.90
C ALA A 44 -8.26 6.83 7.23
N VAL A 45 -7.40 5.81 7.16
CA VAL A 45 -6.65 5.32 8.32
C VAL A 45 -5.16 5.31 8.04
N PHE A 46 -4.37 5.53 9.09
CA PHE A 46 -2.93 5.28 9.06
C PHE A 46 -2.55 4.37 10.20
N TYR A 47 -1.98 3.22 9.87
CA TYR A 47 -1.44 2.27 10.83
C TYR A 47 0.04 2.05 10.50
N GLY A 48 0.93 2.55 11.37
CA GLY A 48 2.35 2.48 11.13
C GLY A 48 3.21 2.57 12.39
N LYS A 49 4.45 2.14 12.24
CA LYS A 49 5.50 2.26 13.26
C LYS A 49 6.69 3.00 12.69
N THR A 50 7.27 3.90 13.47
CA THR A 50 8.48 4.64 13.13
C THR A 50 9.66 3.98 13.84
N GLU A 51 10.45 3.25 13.07
CA GLU A 51 11.58 2.42 13.54
C GLU A 51 12.92 3.18 13.47
N ASN A 52 13.01 4.25 12.68
CA ASN A 52 14.22 5.05 12.52
C ASN A 52 13.96 6.52 12.17
N LYS A 53 14.99 7.36 12.30
CA LYS A 53 14.93 8.81 12.05
C LYS A 53 14.56 9.17 10.60
N VAL A 54 14.88 8.32 9.62
CA VAL A 54 14.54 8.57 8.21
C VAL A 54 13.02 8.45 8.01
N GLN A 55 12.43 7.39 8.57
CA GLN A 55 10.97 7.21 8.57
C GLN A 55 10.26 8.34 9.32
N GLU A 56 10.78 8.75 10.48
CA GLU A 56 10.18 9.83 11.26
C GLU A 56 10.13 11.11 10.44
N LYS A 57 11.28 11.53 9.88
CA LYS A 57 11.39 12.74 9.09
C LYS A 57 10.41 12.77 7.91
N ARG A 58 10.18 11.64 7.24
CA ARG A 58 9.25 11.57 6.09
C ARG A 58 7.79 11.64 6.50
N ARG A 59 7.44 11.15 7.69
CA ARG A 59 6.05 11.09 8.18
C ARG A 59 5.62 12.34 8.94
N THR A 60 6.55 13.16 9.38
CA THR A 60 6.29 14.41 10.11
C THR A 60 6.51 15.66 9.26
N THR A 61 6.45 15.52 7.92
CA THR A 61 6.54 16.66 6.98
C THR A 61 5.27 17.51 6.97
N ALA A 62 4.14 16.93 7.34
CA ALA A 62 2.84 17.57 7.49
C ALA A 62 2.01 16.87 8.58
N GLU A 63 0.94 17.52 9.03
CA GLU A 63 0.01 17.00 10.05
C GLU A 63 -0.99 15.99 9.45
N TRP A 64 -0.46 14.90 8.88
CA TRP A 64 -1.23 13.84 8.22
C TRP A 64 -2.29 13.17 9.09
N GLN A 65 -2.07 13.18 10.41
CA GLN A 65 -3.06 12.70 11.39
C GLN A 65 -4.41 13.40 11.23
N SER A 66 -4.42 14.69 10.87
CA SER A 66 -5.65 15.46 10.69
C SER A 66 -6.56 14.92 9.56
N ALA A 67 -6.01 14.13 8.65
CA ALA A 67 -6.75 13.53 7.54
C ALA A 67 -7.32 12.14 7.84
N CYS A 68 -6.94 11.53 8.97
CA CYS A 68 -7.30 10.16 9.28
C CYS A 68 -8.39 10.10 10.36
N SER A 69 -9.40 9.27 10.15
CA SER A 69 -10.37 8.91 11.20
C SER A 69 -9.72 8.08 12.29
N GLU A 70 -8.69 7.29 11.94
CA GLU A 70 -7.87 6.54 12.88
C GLU A 70 -6.39 6.70 12.54
N TRP A 71 -5.60 7.07 13.54
CA TRP A 71 -4.17 7.28 13.40
C TRP A 71 -3.40 6.52 14.48
N VAL A 72 -2.63 5.54 14.05
CA VAL A 72 -1.68 4.80 14.89
C VAL A 72 -0.29 5.00 14.31
N MET A 73 0.52 5.81 14.99
CA MET A 73 1.94 5.98 14.69
C MET A 73 2.76 5.78 15.95
N VAL A 74 3.19 4.54 16.17
CA VAL A 74 4.03 4.19 17.32
C VAL A 74 5.48 4.60 17.07
N LYS A 75 6.13 5.23 18.06
CA LYS A 75 7.51 5.69 17.96
C LYS A 75 8.47 4.72 18.66
N GLY A 76 9.48 4.25 17.92
CA GLY A 76 10.57 3.46 18.48
C GLY A 76 10.15 2.05 18.93
N ALA A 77 11.07 1.35 19.61
CA ALA A 77 10.87 -0.02 20.04
C ALA A 77 10.16 -0.16 21.40
N THR A 78 10.05 0.94 22.15
CA THR A 78 9.61 0.95 23.56
C THR A 78 8.10 0.86 23.73
N GLU A 79 7.34 1.36 22.76
CA GLU A 79 5.88 1.27 22.78
C GLU A 79 5.41 0.04 21.99
N PRO A 80 4.56 -0.83 22.60
CA PRO A 80 3.98 -1.95 21.87
C PRO A 80 3.03 -1.44 20.80
N TYR A 81 3.03 -2.12 19.66
CA TYR A 81 2.06 -1.83 18.60
C TYR A 81 0.68 -2.33 19.04
N PRO A 82 -0.41 -1.54 18.90
CA PRO A 82 -1.70 -1.88 19.48
C PRO A 82 -2.42 -3.02 18.77
N PHE A 83 -1.96 -3.40 17.57
CA PHE A 83 -2.57 -4.46 16.76
C PHE A 83 -1.58 -5.59 16.50
N THR A 84 -2.07 -6.82 16.50
CA THR A 84 -1.41 -7.91 15.79
C THR A 84 -1.43 -7.64 14.29
N GLN A 85 -0.62 -8.38 13.52
CA GLN A 85 -0.61 -8.24 12.05
C GLN A 85 -1.96 -8.60 11.42
N ARG A 86 -2.71 -9.55 12.01
CA ARG A 86 -4.04 -9.94 11.51
C ARG A 86 -5.08 -8.86 11.81
N GLU A 87 -5.12 -8.34 13.04
CA GLU A 87 -6.02 -7.23 13.40
C GLU A 87 -5.76 -5.98 12.56
N TYR A 88 -4.49 -5.68 12.26
CA TYR A 88 -4.14 -4.60 11.34
C TYR A 88 -4.79 -4.79 9.95
N LEU A 89 -4.66 -5.98 9.35
CA LEU A 89 -5.26 -6.27 8.04
C LEU A 89 -6.79 -6.24 8.10
N GLU A 90 -7.39 -6.80 9.15
CA GLU A 90 -8.84 -6.76 9.38
C GLU A 90 -9.36 -5.35 9.62
N ASN A 91 -8.55 -4.45 10.17
CA ASN A 91 -8.94 -3.04 10.30
C ASN A 91 -8.88 -2.32 8.95
N LEU A 92 -7.98 -2.69 8.04
CA LEU A 92 -7.98 -2.16 6.67
C LEU A 92 -9.27 -2.53 5.91
N THR A 93 -9.90 -3.67 6.19
CA THR A 93 -11.18 -4.03 5.54
C THR A 93 -12.36 -3.18 6.02
N LYS A 94 -12.21 -2.47 7.15
CA LYS A 94 -13.22 -1.56 7.73
C LYS A 94 -13.02 -0.11 7.31
N ALA A 95 -11.90 0.20 6.68
CA ALA A 95 -11.56 1.53 6.19
C ALA A 95 -11.81 1.66 4.69
N ARG A 96 -12.23 2.84 4.24
CA ARG A 96 -12.34 3.16 2.82
C ARG A 96 -10.97 3.42 2.22
N PHE A 97 -10.13 4.14 2.96
CA PHE A 97 -8.84 4.60 2.49
C PHE A 97 -7.71 4.29 3.47
N GLY A 98 -6.53 3.97 2.94
CA GLY A 98 -5.32 3.78 3.71
C GLY A 98 -4.27 4.81 3.33
N LEU A 99 -3.90 5.69 4.25
CA LEU A 99 -2.86 6.67 3.99
C LEU A 99 -1.49 5.97 3.93
N CYS A 100 -0.80 6.15 2.81
CA CYS A 100 0.50 5.59 2.54
C CYS A 100 1.55 6.72 2.55
N LEU A 101 2.39 6.69 3.59
CA LEU A 101 3.56 7.57 3.74
C LEU A 101 4.83 6.73 3.59
N ALA A 102 5.86 7.28 2.94
CA ALA A 102 7.08 6.53 2.73
C ALA A 102 7.75 6.11 4.05
N GLY A 103 8.36 4.92 4.01
CA GLY A 103 9.10 4.34 5.11
C GLY A 103 10.59 4.62 4.99
N TYR A 104 11.39 3.58 5.23
CA TYR A 104 12.83 3.63 4.98
C TYR A 104 13.11 3.65 3.47
N GLY A 105 12.44 2.77 2.72
CA GLY A 105 12.28 2.89 1.27
C GLY A 105 11.12 3.80 0.89
N LEU A 106 11.04 4.13 -0.41
CA LEU A 106 9.92 4.87 -0.99
C LEU A 106 8.69 3.97 -1.25
N LYS A 107 8.91 2.66 -1.41
CA LYS A 107 7.86 1.64 -1.32
C LYS A 107 7.64 1.20 0.12
N CYS A 108 6.41 0.84 0.45
CA CYS A 108 6.01 0.28 1.72
C CYS A 108 5.17 -1.01 1.50
N HIS A 109 5.05 -1.85 2.53
CA HIS A 109 4.13 -2.99 2.42
C HIS A 109 2.67 -2.52 2.41
N ARG A 110 2.42 -1.31 2.94
CA ARG A 110 1.09 -0.79 3.19
C ARG A 110 0.27 -0.61 1.92
N GLU A 111 0.82 -0.08 0.83
CA GLU A 111 0.06 0.08 -0.41
C GLU A 111 -0.44 -1.26 -0.95
N VAL A 112 0.39 -2.31 -0.86
CA VAL A 112 0.01 -3.68 -1.28
C VAL A 112 -1.04 -4.27 -0.34
N GLU A 113 -0.91 -4.05 0.97
CA GLU A 113 -1.86 -4.51 1.99
C GLU A 113 -3.20 -3.77 1.93
N CYS A 114 -3.19 -2.47 1.65
CA CYS A 114 -4.39 -1.70 1.37
C CYS A 114 -5.11 -2.27 0.15
N MET A 115 -4.39 -2.41 -0.97
CA MET A 115 -4.98 -2.91 -2.21
C MET A 115 -5.55 -4.33 -2.06
N SER A 116 -4.87 -5.21 -1.33
CA SER A 116 -5.36 -6.57 -1.09
C SER A 116 -6.61 -6.62 -0.20
N MET A 117 -6.73 -5.71 0.77
CA MET A 117 -7.88 -5.62 1.69
C MET A 117 -9.04 -4.77 1.15
N GLY A 118 -9.00 -4.40 -0.14
CA GLY A 118 -10.03 -3.56 -0.78
C GLY A 118 -10.07 -2.13 -0.22
N CYS A 119 -9.01 -1.69 0.44
CA CYS A 119 -8.84 -0.35 0.98
C CYS A 119 -8.03 0.48 -0.02
N VAL A 120 -8.55 1.61 -0.49
CA VAL A 120 -7.90 2.38 -1.56
C VAL A 120 -6.72 3.18 -0.97
N PRO A 121 -5.48 3.02 -1.47
CA PRO A 121 -4.34 3.79 -1.00
C PRO A 121 -4.46 5.29 -1.33
N LEU A 122 -4.21 6.13 -0.34
CA LEU A 122 -3.89 7.56 -0.52
C LEU A 122 -2.39 7.74 -0.37
N CYS A 123 -1.68 7.90 -1.47
CA CYS A 123 -0.22 7.93 -1.49
C CYS A 123 0.30 9.36 -1.41
N ALA A 124 1.21 9.62 -0.46
CA ALA A 124 1.96 10.87 -0.43
C ALA A 124 2.90 10.99 -1.66
N PRO A 125 3.38 12.20 -2.00
CA PRO A 125 4.17 12.45 -3.22
C PRO A 125 5.41 11.55 -3.35
N GLU A 126 6.03 11.22 -2.24
CA GLU A 126 7.27 10.47 -2.20
C GLU A 126 7.10 8.95 -2.27
N VAL A 127 5.87 8.42 -2.20
CA VAL A 127 5.62 6.98 -2.29
C VAL A 127 5.85 6.50 -3.73
N ASP A 128 6.73 5.53 -3.91
CA ASP A 128 7.05 4.99 -5.24
C ASP A 128 5.95 4.01 -5.68
N MET A 129 5.23 4.36 -6.75
CA MET A 129 4.22 3.52 -7.40
C MET A 129 4.63 3.07 -8.81
N ASP A 130 5.77 3.56 -9.30
CA ASP A 130 6.19 3.40 -10.70
C ASP A 130 7.15 2.24 -10.89
N SER A 131 7.93 1.91 -9.86
CA SER A 131 9.02 0.93 -10.00
C SER A 131 8.56 -0.52 -9.79
N TYR A 132 7.27 -0.83 -9.91
CA TYR A 132 6.76 -2.21 -9.87
C TYR A 132 6.87 -2.83 -11.27
N ALA A 133 7.01 -4.16 -11.35
CA ALA A 133 6.97 -4.86 -12.64
C ALA A 133 5.67 -4.59 -13.41
N ILE A 134 4.55 -4.50 -12.70
CA ILE A 134 3.27 -3.99 -13.21
C ILE A 134 2.86 -2.82 -12.31
N PRO A 135 3.15 -1.56 -12.71
CA PRO A 135 2.83 -0.38 -11.91
C PRO A 135 1.33 -0.24 -11.66
N PRO A 136 0.87 -0.06 -10.40
CA PRO A 136 -0.46 0.43 -10.13
C PRO A 136 -0.66 1.80 -10.79
N GLN A 137 -1.83 2.02 -11.35
CA GLN A 137 -2.19 3.26 -12.06
C GLN A 137 -2.93 4.25 -11.14
N GLU A 138 -2.52 5.52 -11.19
CA GLU A 138 -3.19 6.61 -10.46
C GLU A 138 -4.63 6.81 -10.95
N GLY A 139 -5.55 7.10 -10.03
CA GLY A 139 -6.99 7.23 -10.32
C GLY A 139 -7.72 5.90 -10.55
N VAL A 140 -6.98 4.79 -10.65
CA VAL A 140 -7.53 3.43 -10.79
C VAL A 140 -7.25 2.61 -9.54
N HIS A 141 -5.99 2.56 -9.10
CA HIS A 141 -5.54 1.72 -7.98
C HIS A 141 -5.14 2.53 -6.75
N TYR A 142 -4.86 3.81 -6.90
CA TYR A 142 -4.50 4.69 -5.79
C TYR A 142 -4.79 6.15 -6.15
N ILE A 143 -4.77 7.03 -5.15
CA ILE A 143 -4.87 8.48 -5.35
C ILE A 143 -3.62 9.12 -4.77
N ARG A 144 -2.99 10.03 -5.53
CA ARG A 144 -1.89 10.84 -5.05
C ARG A 144 -2.44 12.03 -4.27
N VAL A 145 -1.96 12.25 -3.05
CA VAL A 145 -2.37 13.37 -2.20
C VAL A 145 -1.13 14.14 -1.76
N LYS A 146 -1.12 15.46 -1.93
CA LYS A 146 0.05 16.32 -1.65
C LYS A 146 0.00 16.93 -0.25
N SER A 147 -1.17 16.95 0.39
CA SER A 147 -1.34 17.46 1.73
C SER A 147 -2.46 16.74 2.49
N PRO A 148 -2.53 16.91 3.84
CA PRO A 148 -3.64 16.40 4.63
C PRO A 148 -5.00 16.95 4.20
N GLU A 149 -5.08 18.19 3.72
CA GLU A 149 -6.31 18.82 3.21
C GLU A 149 -6.82 18.10 1.95
N GLU A 150 -5.92 17.79 1.02
CA GLU A 150 -6.27 17.04 -0.19
C GLU A 150 -6.74 15.63 0.15
N ALA A 151 -6.07 14.96 1.09
CA ALA A 151 -6.49 13.66 1.59
C ALA A 151 -7.90 13.72 2.22
N ARG A 152 -8.18 14.73 3.05
CA ARG A 152 -9.54 14.95 3.60
C ARG A 152 -10.56 15.20 2.50
N SER A 153 -10.26 16.08 1.56
CA SER A 153 -11.15 16.39 0.44
C SER A 153 -11.51 15.13 -0.33
N VAL A 154 -10.54 14.24 -0.60
CA VAL A 154 -10.80 12.96 -1.28
C VAL A 154 -11.74 12.09 -0.45
N VAL A 155 -11.51 11.95 0.85
CA VAL A 155 -12.36 11.14 1.74
C VAL A 155 -13.81 11.66 1.77
N GLU A 156 -13.99 12.98 1.80
CA GLU A 156 -15.29 13.65 1.90
C GLU A 156 -16.06 13.68 0.57
N SER A 157 -15.37 13.86 -0.56
CA SER A 157 -16.00 13.99 -1.88
C SER A 157 -16.13 12.66 -2.64
N MET A 158 -15.48 11.59 -2.18
CA MET A 158 -15.51 10.31 -2.88
C MET A 158 -16.92 9.70 -2.89
N THR A 159 -17.40 9.36 -4.09
CA THR A 159 -18.63 8.61 -4.28
C THR A 159 -18.40 7.11 -4.06
N GLU A 160 -19.41 6.41 -3.55
CA GLU A 160 -19.41 4.94 -3.45
C GLU A 160 -19.11 4.24 -4.79
N GLU A 161 -19.70 4.71 -5.89
CA GLU A 161 -19.50 4.12 -7.21
C GLU A 161 -18.02 4.16 -7.64
N THR A 162 -17.42 5.35 -7.58
CA THR A 162 -16.00 5.55 -7.96
C THR A 162 -15.09 4.75 -7.04
N TRP A 163 -15.31 4.81 -5.72
CA TRP A 163 -14.52 4.06 -4.77
C TRP A 163 -14.61 2.54 -5.00
N THR A 164 -15.80 2.02 -5.27
CA THR A 164 -16.00 0.59 -5.50
C THR A 164 -15.22 0.14 -6.73
N LYS A 165 -15.26 0.90 -7.83
CA LYS A 165 -14.44 0.62 -9.03
C LYS A 165 -12.95 0.59 -8.70
N MET A 166 -12.48 1.54 -7.90
CA MET A 166 -11.06 1.58 -7.49
C MET A 166 -10.69 0.41 -6.58
N SER A 167 -11.52 0.10 -5.57
CA SER A 167 -11.32 -1.02 -4.66
C SER A 167 -11.28 -2.35 -5.41
N ASP A 168 -12.17 -2.55 -6.38
CA ASP A 168 -12.20 -3.74 -7.23
C ASP A 168 -10.92 -3.86 -8.06
N ALA A 169 -10.48 -2.75 -8.69
CA ALA A 169 -9.23 -2.70 -9.43
C ALA A 169 -8.00 -2.97 -8.54
N CYS A 170 -7.99 -2.45 -7.32
CA CYS A 170 -6.94 -2.73 -6.32
C CYS A 170 -6.81 -4.23 -6.03
N ARG A 171 -7.93 -4.89 -5.73
CA ARG A 171 -7.95 -6.32 -5.41
C ARG A 171 -7.51 -7.15 -6.60
N GLU A 172 -7.94 -6.78 -7.81
CA GLU A 172 -7.53 -7.47 -9.03
C GLU A 172 -6.04 -7.30 -9.32
N TRP A 173 -5.51 -6.07 -9.18
CA TRP A 173 -4.08 -5.81 -9.32
C TRP A 173 -3.26 -6.65 -8.33
N TRP A 174 -3.68 -6.68 -7.06
CA TRP A 174 -3.02 -7.52 -6.05
C TRP A 174 -3.09 -8.99 -6.46
N ARG A 175 -4.26 -9.48 -6.88
CA ARG A 175 -4.46 -10.89 -7.28
C ARG A 175 -3.50 -11.28 -8.41
N LEU A 176 -3.31 -10.41 -9.39
CA LEU A 176 -2.47 -10.66 -10.57
C LEU A 176 -0.97 -10.44 -10.33
N SER A 177 -0.60 -9.55 -9.41
CA SER A 177 0.79 -9.05 -9.29
C SER A 177 1.48 -9.40 -7.97
N ALA A 178 0.71 -9.56 -6.88
CA ALA A 178 1.24 -9.64 -5.52
C ALA A 178 0.62 -10.73 -4.64
N SER A 179 -0.40 -11.48 -5.11
CA SER A 179 -0.80 -12.74 -4.48
C SER A 179 0.30 -13.80 -4.64
N CYS A 180 0.27 -14.86 -3.86
CA CYS A 180 1.18 -16.01 -3.98
C CYS A 180 1.20 -16.55 -5.42
N LYS A 181 0.02 -16.77 -6.02
CA LYS A 181 -0.07 -17.24 -7.41
C LYS A 181 0.34 -16.15 -8.40
N GLY A 182 -0.18 -14.94 -8.24
CA GLY A 182 0.07 -13.83 -9.16
C GLY A 182 1.54 -13.45 -9.24
N SER A 183 2.20 -13.31 -8.10
CA SER A 183 3.64 -13.01 -8.02
C SER A 183 4.52 -14.10 -8.63
N PHE A 184 4.14 -15.38 -8.46
CA PHE A 184 4.84 -16.51 -9.08
C PHE A 184 4.69 -16.50 -10.61
N GLU A 185 3.47 -16.34 -11.12
CA GLU A 185 3.24 -16.27 -12.56
C GLU A 185 3.83 -14.99 -13.20
N LEU A 186 3.84 -13.87 -12.48
CA LEU A 186 4.54 -12.66 -12.90
C LEU A 186 6.07 -12.90 -12.96
N THR A 187 6.63 -13.57 -11.96
CA THR A 187 8.05 -13.94 -11.94
C THR A 187 8.45 -14.74 -13.17
N LYS A 188 7.69 -15.78 -13.53
CA LYS A 188 7.95 -16.58 -14.73
C LYS A 188 7.98 -15.72 -15.99
N ARG A 189 6.94 -14.91 -16.20
CA ARG A 189 6.84 -14.00 -17.36
C ARG A 189 8.01 -13.03 -17.44
N LEU A 190 8.46 -12.48 -16.31
CA LEU A 190 9.59 -11.56 -16.28
C LEU A 190 10.90 -12.26 -16.65
N ILE A 191 11.12 -13.50 -16.18
CA ILE A 191 12.30 -14.29 -16.55
C ILE A 191 12.29 -14.59 -18.06
N GLU A 192 11.16 -15.07 -18.60
CA GLU A 192 11.00 -15.35 -20.02
C GLU A 192 11.20 -14.11 -20.91
N SER A 193 10.84 -12.91 -20.41
CA SER A 193 11.05 -11.65 -21.16
C SER A 193 12.50 -11.15 -21.16
N HIS A 194 13.37 -11.78 -20.38
CA HIS A 194 14.79 -11.45 -20.26
C HIS A 194 15.72 -12.48 -20.91
N GLU A 195 15.17 -13.59 -21.41
CA GLU A 195 15.85 -14.55 -22.29
C GLU A 195 15.73 -14.13 -23.77
#